data_AF-A0A357TF64-F1
#
_entry.id   AF-A0A357TF64-F1
#
_cell.length_a   1.000
_cell.length_b   1.000
_cell.length_c   1.000
_cell.angle_alpha   90.00
_cell.angle_beta   90.00
_cell.angle_gamma   90.00
#
_symmetry.space_group_name_H-M   'P 1'
#
loop_
_entity.id
_entity.type
_entity.pdbx_description
1 polymer ?
#
loop_
_entity_poly.entity_id
_entity_poly.type
_entity_poly.pdbx_seq_one_letter_code
_entity_poly.pdbx_strand_id
1 'polypeptide(L)'
;MSVGGVCAICGADLAGDSKQARRVVAAVAEFAASIGIDEGAICTACAGGAVPSPCVSRCSLDAAKVRCRSCGRTLDQIQAWSSMSIAERCRVRLRLRGGSGAGGEPRVR
;
A
#
# COMPACT_ATOMS: atom_id res chain seq x y z
N MET A 1 -2.88 28.30 2.68
CA MET A 1 -3.91 27.36 3.17
C MET A 1 -3.50 25.99 2.69
N SER A 2 -2.76 25.25 3.50
CA SER A 2 -2.25 23.93 3.13
C SER A 2 -3.45 22.97 3.12
N VAL A 3 -3.86 22.52 1.94
CA VAL A 3 -4.72 21.34 1.84
C VAL A 3 -3.87 20.14 2.26
N GLY A 4 -3.75 19.96 3.58
CA GLY A 4 -3.02 18.87 4.20
C GLY A 4 -3.76 17.57 3.92
N GLY A 5 -3.31 16.85 2.90
CA GLY A 5 -3.72 15.48 2.63
C GLY A 5 -2.75 14.51 3.31
N VAL A 6 -3.24 13.35 3.72
CA VAL A 6 -2.40 12.25 4.22
C VAL A 6 -2.17 11.23 3.14
N CYS A 7 -0.98 10.63 3.15
CA CYS A 7 -0.60 9.60 2.21
C CYS A 7 -1.43 8.31 2.45
N ALA A 8 -2.23 7.89 1.47
CA ALA A 8 -2.92 6.60 1.41
C ALA A 8 -1.95 5.40 1.36
N ILE A 9 -0.64 5.62 1.29
CA ILE A 9 0.35 4.58 1.52
C ILE A 9 0.82 4.68 2.97
N CYS A 10 1.76 5.55 3.33
CA CYS A 10 2.38 5.57 4.65
C CYS A 10 1.59 6.30 5.76
N GLY A 11 0.58 7.08 5.44
CA GLY A 11 -0.15 7.92 6.42
C GLY A 11 0.57 9.22 6.80
N ALA A 12 1.76 9.49 6.24
CA ALA A 12 2.45 10.75 6.43
C ALA A 12 1.78 11.89 5.66
N ASP A 13 2.00 13.13 6.09
CA ASP A 13 1.55 14.32 5.37
C ASP A 13 2.12 14.36 3.94
N LEU A 14 1.30 14.80 2.97
CA LEU A 14 1.72 15.00 1.60
C LEU A 14 2.66 16.21 1.50
N ALA A 15 3.91 16.04 1.92
CA ALA A 15 4.94 17.04 1.78
C ALA A 15 5.43 17.10 0.32
N GLY A 16 4.85 18.03 -0.44
CA GLY A 16 5.32 18.43 -1.76
C GLY A 16 4.74 17.63 -2.94
N ASP A 17 4.82 18.25 -4.12
CA ASP A 17 4.44 17.67 -5.40
C ASP A 17 5.69 17.21 -6.15
N SER A 18 5.66 16.01 -6.73
CA SER A 18 6.73 15.56 -7.63
C SER A 18 6.15 14.94 -8.88
N LYS A 19 6.81 15.18 -10.02
CA LYS A 19 6.45 14.55 -11.30
C LYS A 19 6.39 13.02 -11.19
N GLN A 20 7.30 12.44 -10.40
CA GLN A 20 7.31 11.01 -10.08
C GLN A 20 6.06 10.58 -9.28
N ALA A 21 5.64 11.37 -8.29
CA ALA A 21 4.43 11.10 -7.51
C ALA A 21 3.18 11.14 -8.38
N ARG A 22 3.03 12.15 -9.25
CA ARG A 22 1.92 12.24 -10.21
C ARG A 22 1.88 11.03 -11.15
N ARG A 23 3.03 10.57 -11.64
CA ARG A 23 3.13 9.37 -12.50
C ARG A 23 2.69 8.10 -11.78
N VAL A 24 3.10 7.92 -10.52
CA VAL A 24 2.71 6.75 -9.72
C VAL A 24 1.23 6.79 -9.38
N VAL A 25 0.70 7.95 -8.98
CA VAL A 25 -0.74 8.17 -8.76
C VAL A 25 -1.52 7.83 -10.03
N ALA A 26 -1.16 8.40 -11.18
CA ALA A 26 -1.81 8.11 -12.45
C ALA A 26 -1.73 6.61 -12.83
N ALA A 27 -0.61 5.95 -12.55
CA ALA A 27 -0.46 4.51 -12.81
C ALA A 27 -1.36 3.64 -11.91
N VAL A 28 -1.77 4.13 -10.75
CA VAL A 28 -2.67 3.40 -9.83
C VAL A 28 -4.07 3.99 -9.78
N ALA A 29 -4.35 5.05 -10.54
CA ALA A 29 -5.62 5.78 -10.55
C ALA A 29 -6.81 4.86 -10.85
N GLU A 30 -6.73 4.07 -11.92
CA GLU A 30 -7.80 3.12 -12.27
C GLU A 30 -8.06 2.10 -11.15
N PHE A 31 -6.99 1.63 -10.50
CA PHE A 31 -7.12 0.71 -9.38
C PHE A 31 -7.71 1.40 -8.14
N ALA A 32 -7.25 2.61 -7.84
CA ALA A 32 -7.72 3.43 -6.72
C ALA A 32 -9.21 3.75 -6.87
N ALA A 33 -9.65 4.13 -8.07
CA ALA A 33 -11.05 4.34 -8.42
C ALA A 33 -11.89 3.08 -8.19
N SER A 34 -11.38 1.90 -8.57
CA SER A 34 -12.06 0.62 -8.35
C SER A 34 -12.28 0.26 -6.86
N ILE A 35 -11.52 0.85 -5.93
CA ILE A 35 -11.61 0.58 -4.48
C ILE A 35 -12.10 1.79 -3.68
N GLY A 36 -12.58 2.84 -4.35
CA GLY A 36 -13.13 4.05 -3.70
C GLY A 36 -12.09 4.90 -2.96
N ILE A 37 -10.82 4.86 -3.35
CA ILE A 37 -9.78 5.75 -2.83
C ILE A 37 -9.70 6.98 -3.72
N ASP A 38 -9.89 8.17 -3.12
CA ASP A 38 -9.82 9.46 -3.82
C ASP A 38 -8.40 9.71 -4.38
N GLU A 39 -8.35 10.25 -5.60
CA GLU A 39 -7.14 10.40 -6.41
C GLU A 39 -6.11 11.33 -5.74
N GLY A 40 -4.82 10.98 -5.74
CA GLY A 40 -3.74 11.91 -5.37
C GLY A 40 -3.10 11.76 -3.98
N ALA A 41 -3.48 10.76 -3.20
CA ALA A 41 -2.98 10.58 -1.84
C ALA A 41 -1.62 9.84 -1.72
N ILE A 42 -0.63 10.01 -2.61
CA ILE A 42 0.68 9.34 -2.47
C ILE A 42 1.80 10.35 -2.34
N CYS A 43 2.54 10.29 -1.23
CA CYS A 43 3.69 11.17 -1.00
C CYS A 43 4.88 10.82 -1.90
N THR A 44 5.75 11.81 -2.11
CA THR A 44 6.97 11.72 -2.94
C THR A 44 7.90 10.59 -2.50
N ALA A 45 8.04 10.35 -1.19
CA ALA A 45 8.86 9.25 -0.66
C ALA A 45 8.32 7.87 -1.07
N CYS A 46 7.01 7.63 -0.90
CA CYS A 46 6.39 6.38 -1.32
C CYS A 46 6.46 6.22 -2.85
N ALA A 47 6.24 7.30 -3.60
CA ALA A 47 6.40 7.30 -5.06
C ALA A 47 7.85 7.18 -5.54
N GLY A 48 8.83 7.41 -4.67
CA GLY A 48 10.26 7.19 -4.90
C GLY A 48 10.73 5.77 -4.56
N GLY A 49 9.83 4.90 -4.08
CA GLY A 49 10.14 3.50 -3.76
C GLY A 49 10.26 3.21 -2.26
N ALA A 50 10.13 4.22 -1.39
CA ALA A 50 10.04 4.05 0.06
C ALA A 50 8.63 3.59 0.49
N VAL A 51 8.04 2.64 -0.24
CA VAL A 51 6.77 2.02 0.11
C VAL A 51 7.04 1.00 1.22
N PRO A 52 6.57 1.21 2.47
CA PRO A 52 6.86 0.27 3.53
C PRO A 52 6.08 -1.03 3.29
N SER A 53 6.71 -2.14 3.63
CA SER A 53 6.09 -3.46 3.49
C SER A 53 4.91 -3.59 4.45
N PRO A 54 3.76 -4.15 4.03
CA PRO A 54 2.63 -4.38 4.92
C PRO A 54 2.84 -5.64 5.79
N CYS A 55 4.09 -6.09 5.97
CA CYS A 55 4.40 -7.28 6.76
C CYS A 55 4.27 -6.95 8.25
N VAL A 56 3.46 -7.73 8.97
CA VAL A 56 3.36 -7.68 10.44
C VAL A 56 4.37 -8.64 11.11
N SER A 57 5.39 -9.09 10.37
CA SER A 57 6.40 -10.07 10.80
C SER A 57 5.85 -11.38 11.38
N ARG A 58 4.59 -11.71 11.04
CA ARG A 58 3.90 -12.93 11.47
C ARG A 58 3.37 -13.65 10.24
N CYS A 59 4.12 -14.63 9.75
CA CYS A 59 3.67 -15.41 8.59
C CYS A 59 2.65 -16.45 9.05
N SER A 60 1.43 -16.39 8.51
CA SER A 60 0.40 -17.41 8.71
C SER A 60 -0.31 -17.66 7.39
N LEU A 61 0.12 -18.67 6.65
CA LEU A 61 -0.49 -18.99 5.36
C LEU A 61 -1.88 -19.61 5.56
N ASP A 62 -2.81 -19.29 4.66
CA ASP A 62 -4.08 -19.98 4.53
C ASP A 62 -3.87 -21.47 4.17
N ALA A 63 -4.87 -22.32 4.41
CA ALA A 63 -4.79 -23.75 4.08
C ALA A 63 -4.49 -23.99 2.59
N ALA A 64 -4.99 -23.12 1.70
CA ALA A 64 -4.69 -23.16 0.28
C ALA A 64 -3.29 -22.59 -0.08
N LYS A 65 -2.53 -22.08 0.89
CA LYS A 65 -1.21 -21.41 0.73
C LYS A 65 -1.20 -20.22 -0.25
N VAL A 66 -2.37 -19.70 -0.60
CA VAL A 66 -2.49 -18.61 -1.59
C VAL A 66 -2.16 -17.24 -0.98
N ARG A 67 -2.48 -17.03 0.31
CA ARG A 67 -2.28 -15.75 1.01
C ARG A 67 -1.89 -15.91 2.48
N CYS A 68 -1.20 -14.91 3.01
CA CYS A 68 -0.94 -14.74 4.42
C CYS A 68 -2.18 -14.15 5.11
N ARG A 69 -2.72 -14.86 6.10
CA ARG A 69 -3.84 -14.46 6.94
C ARG A 69 -3.50 -13.24 7.83
N SER A 70 -2.23 -13.04 8.19
CA SER A 70 -1.83 -11.92 9.05
C SER A 70 -1.68 -10.61 8.29
N CYS A 71 -1.04 -10.62 7.12
CA CYS A 71 -0.77 -9.40 6.33
C CYS A 71 -1.64 -9.25 5.08
N GLY A 72 -2.48 -10.23 4.77
CA GLY A 72 -3.41 -10.21 3.64
C GLY A 72 -2.77 -10.36 2.24
N ARG A 73 -1.43 -10.40 2.13
CA ARG A 73 -0.72 -10.55 0.85
C ARG A 73 -0.69 -11.99 0.35
N THR A 74 -0.65 -12.17 -0.96
CA THR A 74 -0.40 -13.47 -1.58
C THR A 74 1.06 -13.89 -1.46
N LEU A 75 1.35 -15.19 -1.54
CA LEU A 75 2.73 -15.69 -1.50
C LEU A 75 3.57 -15.15 -2.67
N ASP A 76 2.96 -15.02 -3.85
CA ASP A 76 3.55 -14.38 -5.02
C ASP A 76 3.94 -12.93 -4.74
N GLN A 77 3.03 -12.13 -4.16
CA GLN A 77 3.31 -10.74 -3.75
C GLN A 77 4.39 -10.62 -2.69
N ILE A 78 4.56 -11.63 -1.83
CA ILE A 78 5.60 -11.66 -0.81
C ILE A 78 6.97 -11.88 -1.47
N GLN A 79 7.07 -12.84 -2.39
CA GLN A 79 8.30 -13.18 -3.10
C GLN A 79 8.71 -12.06 -4.08
N ALA A 80 7.75 -11.54 -4.83
CA ALA A 80 8.00 -10.53 -5.85
C ALA A 80 8.15 -9.11 -5.29
N TRP A 81 7.95 -8.87 -3.98
CA TRP A 81 7.93 -7.52 -3.39
C TRP A 81 9.15 -6.66 -3.76
N SER A 82 10.35 -7.24 -3.71
CA SER A 82 11.60 -6.54 -4.04
C SER A 82 11.75 -6.27 -5.54
N SER A 83 11.18 -7.13 -6.39
CA SER A 83 11.22 -7.01 -7.85
C SER A 83 10.05 -6.19 -8.44
N MET A 84 9.00 -5.97 -7.64
CA MET A 84 7.85 -5.17 -8.04
C MET A 84 8.20 -3.70 -8.25
N SER A 85 7.55 -3.11 -9.24
CA SER A 85 7.60 -1.67 -9.52
C SER A 85 6.95 -0.87 -8.39
N ILE A 86 7.31 0.40 -8.27
CA ILE A 86 6.76 1.31 -7.24
C ILE A 86 5.23 1.36 -7.31
N ALA A 87 4.67 1.46 -8.53
CA ALA A 87 3.22 1.44 -8.76
C ALA A 87 2.57 0.13 -8.28
N GLU A 88 3.21 -1.02 -8.50
CA GLU A 88 2.71 -2.32 -8.03
C GLU A 88 2.73 -2.40 -6.50
N ARG A 89 3.81 -1.97 -5.84
CA ARG A 89 3.88 -1.91 -4.37
C ARG A 89 2.80 -0.99 -3.80
N CYS A 90 2.56 0.15 -4.46
CA CYS A 90 1.45 1.05 -4.11
C CYS A 90 0.09 0.37 -4.28
N ARG A 91 -0.16 -0.34 -5.40
CA ARG A 91 -1.40 -1.11 -5.62
C ARG A 91 -1.63 -2.14 -4.53
N VAL A 92 -0.61 -2.92 -4.15
CA VAL A 92 -0.72 -3.90 -3.04
C VAL A 92 -1.10 -3.20 -1.74
N ARG A 93 -0.49 -2.06 -1.42
CA ARG A 93 -0.81 -1.28 -0.21
C ARG A 93 -2.20 -0.68 -0.24
N LEU A 94 -2.63 -0.14 -1.38
CA LEU A 94 -3.96 0.41 -1.59
C LEU A 94 -5.04 -0.67 -1.45
N ARG A 95 -4.81 -1.85 -2.06
CA ARG A 95 -5.69 -3.02 -1.92
C ARG A 95 -5.93 -3.38 -0.46
N LEU A 96 -4.86 -3.41 0.33
CA LEU A 96 -4.91 -3.76 1.75
C LEU A 96 -5.56 -2.68 2.61
N ARG A 97 -5.68 -1.43 2.13
CA ARG A 97 -6.47 -0.37 2.77
C ARG A 97 -7.96 -0.45 2.45
N GLY A 98 -8.32 -0.65 1.18
CA GLY A 98 -9.72 -0.67 0.74
C GLY A 98 -10.46 -1.98 1.06
N GLY A 99 -9.73 -3.08 1.23
CA GLY A 99 -10.29 -4.38 1.60
C GLY A 99 -9.76 -4.84 2.94
N SER A 100 -10.49 -4.54 4.01
CA SER A 100 -10.55 -5.28 5.27
C SER A 100 -9.26 -6.04 5.66
N GLY A 101 -8.34 -5.33 6.30
CA GLY A 101 -7.41 -5.94 7.25
C GLY A 101 -8.18 -6.46 8.47
N ALA A 102 -8.99 -7.51 8.32
CA ALA A 102 -9.43 -8.32 9.45
C ALA A 102 -8.22 -9.15 9.91
N GLY A 103 -7.36 -8.52 10.72
CA GLY A 103 -6.14 -9.15 11.24
C GLY A 103 -5.11 -8.22 11.88
N GLY A 104 -5.52 -7.04 12.36
CA GLY A 104 -4.68 -6.19 13.19
C GLY A 104 -5.21 -6.14 14.62
N GLU A 105 -4.90 -7.13 15.45
CA GLU A 105 -4.92 -6.93 16.90
C GLU A 105 -3.50 -6.50 17.32
N PRO A 106 -3.30 -5.26 17.79
CA PRO A 106 -2.12 -4.93 18.56
C PRO A 106 -2.35 -5.42 20.00
N ARG A 107 -2.08 -6.70 20.27
CA ARG A 107 -1.96 -7.15 21.67
C ARG A 107 -0.55 -6.91 22.15
N VAL A 108 -0.37 -5.68 22.63
CA VAL A 108 0.64 -5.31 23.63
C VAL A 108 0.60 -6.34 24.76
N ARG A 109 1.77 -6.85 25.13
CA ARG A 109 1.98 -7.60 26.36
C ARG A 109 3.12 -6.94 27.11
#